data_AF-C0GEX4-F1
#
_entry.id   AF-C0GEX4-F1
#
_cell.length_a   1.000
_cell.length_b   1.000
_cell.length_c   1.000
_cell.angle_alpha   90.00
_cell.angle_beta   90.00
_cell.angle_gamma   90.00
#
_symmetry.space_group_name_H-M   'P 1'
#
loop_
_entity.id
_entity.type
_entity.pdbx_description
1 polymer ?
#
loop_
_entity_poly.entity_id
_entity_poly.type
_entity_poly.pdbx_seq_one_letter_code
_entity_poly.pdbx_strand_id
1 'polypeptide(L)'
;MRKILTVVLLAVIGIMLVVTVLEMPAIGDPNNPTNNEVPQRYLEQGIEETGAVNMIASIITDYRAFDTIGEATVLFVAIAAAIANLKAH
;
A
#
# COMPACT_ATOMS: atom_id res chain seq x y z
N MET A 1 1.12 -12.32 -33.55
CA MET A 1 2.20 -12.78 -32.64
C MET A 1 2.32 -11.92 -31.39
N ARG A 2 2.54 -10.59 -31.47
CA ARG A 2 2.68 -9.71 -30.27
C ARG A 2 1.52 -9.83 -29.26
N LYS A 3 0.27 -9.74 -29.72
CA LYS A 3 -0.92 -9.87 -28.84
C LYS A 3 -0.99 -11.23 -28.15
N ILE A 4 -0.65 -12.31 -28.87
CA ILE A 4 -0.64 -13.68 -28.31
C ILE A 4 0.43 -13.78 -27.23
N LEU A 5 1.64 -13.27 -27.50
CA LEU A 5 2.72 -13.20 -26.51
C LEU A 5 2.31 -12.40 -25.26
N THR A 6 1.66 -11.24 -25.44
CA THR A 6 1.15 -10.44 -24.32
C THR A 6 0.13 -11.21 -23.48
N VAL A 7 -0.84 -11.88 -24.11
CA VAL A 7 -1.85 -12.66 -23.40
C VAL A 7 -1.22 -13.82 -22.64
N VAL A 8 -0.26 -14.52 -23.24
CA VAL A 8 0.48 -15.60 -22.56
C VAL A 8 1.24 -15.06 -21.35
N LEU A 9 1.95 -13.93 -21.49
CA LEU A 9 2.67 -13.32 -20.37
C LEU A 9 1.73 -12.90 -19.23
N LEU A 10 0.60 -12.27 -19.55
CA LEU A 10 -0.40 -11.90 -18.54
C LEU A 10 -1.01 -13.13 -17.86
N ALA A 11 -1.25 -14.21 -18.61
CA ALA A 11 -1.74 -15.46 -18.03
C ALA A 11 -0.72 -16.08 -17.08
N VAL A 12 0.57 -16.08 -17.42
CA VAL A 12 1.63 -16.57 -16.52
C VAL A 12 1.70 -15.73 -15.24
N ILE A 13 1.71 -14.41 -15.36
CA ILE A 13 1.71 -13.52 -14.18
C ILE A 13 0.45 -13.73 -13.34
N GLY A 14 -0.71 -13.84 -13.97
CA GLY A 14 -1.98 -14.10 -13.28
C GLY A 14 -1.99 -15.42 -12.52
N ILE A 15 -1.51 -16.50 -13.14
CA ILE A 15 -1.38 -17.82 -12.49
C ILE A 15 -0.41 -17.72 -11.30
N MET A 16 0.73 -17.05 -11.46
CA MET A 16 1.70 -16.85 -10.38
C MET A 16 1.05 -16.13 -9.18
N LEU A 17 0.34 -15.04 -9.42
CA LEU A 17 -0.36 -14.29 -8.36
C LEU A 17 -1.42 -15.14 -7.66
N VAL A 18 -2.19 -15.94 -8.42
CA VAL A 18 -3.20 -16.84 -7.84
C VAL A 18 -2.54 -17.90 -6.96
N VAL A 19 -1.46 -18.53 -7.42
CA VAL A 19 -0.72 -19.52 -6.61
C VAL A 19 -0.22 -18.88 -5.31
N THR A 20 0.35 -17.67 -5.36
CA THR A 20 0.80 -16.95 -4.15
C THR A 20 -0.34 -16.69 -3.17
N VAL A 21 -1.53 -16.30 -3.66
CA VAL A 21 -2.69 -16.07 -2.79
C VAL A 21 -3.20 -17.38 -2.18
N LEU A 22 -3.16 -18.49 -2.92
CA LEU A 22 -3.54 -19.82 -2.41
C LEU A 22 -2.61 -20.33 -1.31
N GLU A 23 -1.35 -19.87 -1.27
CA GLU A 23 -0.37 -20.23 -0.25
C GLU A 23 -0.41 -19.30 0.99
N MET A 24 -1.26 -18.26 1.00
CA MET A 24 -1.37 -17.37 2.15
C MET A 24 -1.96 -18.08 3.38
N PRO A 25 -1.55 -17.70 4.60
CA PRO A 25 -2.15 -18.21 5.83
C PRO A 25 -3.66 -17.99 5.87
N ALA A 26 -4.38 -18.88 6.56
CA ALA A 26 -5.80 -18.72 6.78
C ALA A 26 -6.10 -17.43 7.56
N ILE A 27 -7.24 -16.80 7.26
CA ILE A 27 -7.68 -15.60 7.98
C ILE A 27 -7.83 -15.93 9.48
N GLY A 28 -7.18 -15.15 10.33
CA GLY A 28 -7.22 -15.34 11.78
C GLY A 28 -6.26 -16.38 12.32
N ASP A 29 -5.37 -16.95 11.51
CA ASP A 29 -4.29 -17.82 12.00
C ASP A 29 -3.40 -17.04 13.01
N PRO A 30 -3.28 -17.49 14.27
CA PRO A 30 -2.42 -16.85 15.25
C PRO A 30 -0.95 -16.81 14.84
N ASN A 31 -0.49 -17.79 14.05
CA ASN A 31 0.88 -17.89 13.57
C ASN A 31 1.10 -17.15 12.25
N ASN A 32 0.13 -16.33 11.80
CA ASN A 32 0.30 -15.52 10.62
C ASN A 32 1.54 -14.60 10.79
N PRO A 33 2.50 -14.60 9.85
CA PRO A 33 3.71 -13.77 9.95
C PRO A 33 3.42 -12.26 10.04
N THR A 34 2.22 -11.81 9.69
CA THR A 34 1.81 -10.41 9.90
C THR A 34 1.54 -10.09 11.38
N ASN A 35 1.30 -11.09 12.23
CA ASN A 35 1.14 -10.92 13.68
C ASN A 35 2.53 -10.83 14.33
N ASN A 36 3.17 -9.67 14.18
CA ASN A 36 4.50 -9.41 14.69
C ASN A 36 4.52 -8.20 15.64
N GLU A 37 5.72 -7.77 16.04
CA GLU A 37 5.92 -6.69 16.99
C GLU A 37 5.43 -5.32 16.48
N VAL A 38 5.35 -5.12 15.17
CA VAL A 38 4.98 -3.82 14.57
C VAL A 38 3.51 -3.47 14.81
N PRO A 39 2.51 -4.28 14.38
CA PRO A 39 1.12 -4.00 14.71
C PRO A 39 0.89 -4.06 16.21
N GLN A 40 1.59 -4.93 16.96
CA GLN A 40 1.49 -4.95 18.42
C GLN A 40 1.88 -3.59 19.03
N ARG A 41 2.99 -2.99 18.59
CA ARG A 41 3.41 -1.66 19.06
C ARG A 41 2.43 -0.57 18.66
N TYR A 42 1.89 -0.59 17.44
CA TYR A 42 0.87 0.36 17.00
C TYR A 42 -0.39 0.29 17.87
N LEU A 43 -0.80 -0.93 18.27
CA LEU A 43 -1.95 -1.17 19.13
C LEU A 43 -1.70 -0.70 20.57
N GLU A 44 -0.56 -1.08 21.16
CA GLU A 44 -0.29 -0.93 22.59
C GLU A 44 0.29 0.46 22.93
N GLN A 45 1.15 1.01 22.08
CA GLN A 45 1.91 2.24 22.34
C GLN A 45 1.54 3.40 21.42
N GLY A 46 0.69 3.17 20.42
CA GLY A 46 0.34 4.18 19.42
C GLY A 46 -0.20 5.49 20.01
N ILE A 47 -1.03 5.41 21.05
CA ILE A 47 -1.58 6.62 21.70
C ILE A 47 -0.48 7.38 22.46
N GLU A 48 0.42 6.68 23.16
CA GLU A 48 1.51 7.30 23.91
C GLU A 48 2.54 7.96 22.98
N GLU A 49 2.84 7.30 21.85
CA GLU A 49 3.89 7.75 20.91
C GLU A 49 3.43 8.86 19.97
N THR A 50 2.14 8.92 19.64
CA THR A 50 1.60 9.85 18.62
C THR A 50 0.59 10.85 19.19
N GLY A 51 0.01 10.56 20.36
CA GLY A 51 -1.11 11.34 20.92
C GLY A 51 -2.44 11.16 20.18
N ALA A 52 -2.46 10.43 19.06
CA ALA A 52 -3.67 10.19 18.28
C ALA A 52 -4.44 8.99 18.83
N VAL A 53 -5.69 9.22 19.24
CA VAL A 53 -6.61 8.17 19.69
C VAL A 53 -7.04 7.28 18.52
N ASN A 54 -7.01 7.81 17.30
CA ASN A 54 -7.29 7.04 16.09
C ASN A 54 -6.01 6.35 15.60
N MET A 55 -5.99 5.02 15.71
CA MET A 55 -4.87 4.18 15.31
C MET A 55 -4.53 4.23 13.82
N ILE A 56 -5.53 4.34 12.94
CA ILE A 56 -5.25 4.43 11.50
C ILE A 56 -4.58 5.77 11.19
N ALA A 57 -5.09 6.85 11.79
CA ALA A 57 -4.49 8.17 11.68
C ALA A 57 -3.04 8.14 12.20
N SER A 58 -2.81 7.63 13.41
CA SER A 58 -1.46 7.55 13.99
C SER A 58 -0.48 6.79 13.09
N ILE A 59 -0.92 5.71 12.43
CA ILE A 59 -0.07 4.98 11.50
C ILE A 59 0.27 5.83 10.27
N ILE A 60 -0.73 6.43 9.60
CA ILE A 60 -0.49 7.13 8.32
C ILE A 60 0.12 8.52 8.49
N THR A 61 -0.14 9.21 9.61
CA THR A 61 0.35 10.58 9.84
C THR A 61 1.64 10.65 10.65
N ASP A 62 1.95 9.63 11.46
CA ASP A 62 3.11 9.66 12.35
C ASP A 62 4.09 8.53 12.02
N TYR A 63 3.71 7.26 12.21
CA TYR A 63 4.65 6.14 11.99
C TYR A 63 5.09 6.00 10.53
N ARG A 64 4.17 6.21 9.58
CA ARG A 64 4.39 6.09 8.13
C ARG A 64 4.12 7.42 7.42
N ALA A 65 4.36 8.53 8.11
CA ALA A 65 4.18 9.88 7.59
C ALA A 65 4.89 10.10 6.24
N PHE A 66 6.06 9.47 6.05
CA PHE A 66 6.85 9.60 4.83
C PHE A 66 6.13 9.04 3.60
N ASP A 67 5.41 7.93 3.74
CA ASP A 67 4.62 7.35 2.64
C ASP A 67 3.50 8.32 2.24
N THR A 68 2.79 8.88 3.22
CA THR A 68 1.71 9.88 3.00
C THR A 68 2.22 11.19 2.40
N ILE A 69 3.40 11.68 2.81
CA ILE A 69 4.05 12.83 2.16
C ILE A 69 4.38 12.52 0.70
N GLY A 70 4.81 11.28 0.41
CA GLY A 70 5.00 10.78 -0.95
C GLY A 70 3.71 10.83 -1.76
N GLU A 71 2.60 10.31 -1.21
CA GLU A 71 1.27 10.37 -1.84
C GLU A 71 0.85 11.82 -2.13
N ALA A 72 0.99 12.72 -1.16
CA ALA A 72 0.67 14.14 -1.33
C ALA A 72 1.53 14.78 -2.44
N THR A 73 2.81 14.42 -2.52
CA THR A 73 3.72 14.90 -3.57
C THR A 73 3.30 14.41 -4.95
N VAL A 74 2.95 13.12 -5.09
CA VAL A 74 2.46 12.56 -6.35
C VAL A 74 1.20 13.26 -6.83
N LEU A 75 0.23 13.47 -5.93
CA LEU A 75 -1.01 14.19 -6.26
C LEU A 75 -0.74 15.65 -6.66
N PHE A 76 0.12 16.33 -5.90
CA PHE A 76 0.50 17.70 -6.21
C PHE A 76 1.13 17.82 -7.60
N VAL A 77 2.10 16.96 -7.92
CA VAL A 77 2.76 16.95 -9.23
C VAL A 77 1.78 16.60 -10.35
N ALA A 78 0.88 15.63 -10.13
CA ALA A 78 -0.14 15.27 -11.11
C ALA A 78 -1.07 16.44 -11.45
N ILE A 79 -1.55 17.17 -10.42
CA ILE A 79 -2.39 18.36 -10.60
C ILE A 79 -1.61 19.48 -11.30
N ALA A 80 -0.38 19.75 -10.86
CA ALA A 80 0.47 20.78 -11.48
C ALA A 80 0.74 20.48 -12.96
N ALA A 81 1.05 19.22 -13.30
CA ALA A 81 1.27 18.79 -14.67
C ALA A 81 -0.01 18.91 -15.53
N ALA A 82 -1.16 18.52 -15.00
CA ALA A 82 -2.44 18.66 -15.70
C ALA A 82 -2.76 20.14 -15.99
N ILE A 83 -2.57 21.03 -15.01
CA ILE A 83 -2.78 22.48 -15.19
C ILE A 83 -1.81 23.05 -16.23
N ALA A 84 -0.53 22.67 -16.15
CA ALA A 84 0.48 23.13 -17.11
C ALA A 84 0.12 22.71 -18.55
N ASN A 85 -0.32 21.46 -18.74
CA ASN A 85 -0.73 20.96 -20.05
C ASN A 85 -2.01 21.65 -20.58
N LEU A 86 -2.99 21.92 -19.71
CA LEU A 86 -4.20 22.63 -20.09
C LEU A 86 -3.96 24.11 -20.42
N LYS A 87 -2.95 24.75 -19.82
CA LYS A 87 -2.53 26.13 -20.14
C LYS A 87 -1.68 26.24 -21.41
N ALA A 88 -1.07 25.14 -21.87
CA ALA A 88 -0.22 25.11 -23.05
C ALA A 88 -1.03 25.03 -24.37
N HIS A 89 -2.34 24.80 -24.28
CA HIS A 89 -3.32 24.87 -25.36
C HIS A 89 -4.15 26.16 -25.24
#